data_AF-A0A931TD47-F1
#
_entry.id   AF-A0A931TD47-F1
#
_cell.length_a   1.000
_cell.length_b   1.000
_cell.length_c   1.000
_cell.angle_alpha   90.00
_cell.angle_beta   90.00
_cell.angle_gamma   90.00
#
_symmetry.space_group_name_H-M   'P 1'
#
loop_
_entity.id
_entity.type
_entity.pdbx_description
1 polymer ?
#
loop_
_entity_poly.entity_id
_entity_poly.type
_entity_poly.pdbx_seq_one_letter_code
_entity_poly.pdbx_strand_id
1 'polypeptide(L)'
;MMTRRFAVLVVTTALLVSGTVAWAAADDPAAPPRHERHGHKFQQWLGLTDDQMTQIRALRQRDAEAWKQTGTALRKAQSELRELALGGGSADAIQAKQTEVQQLFGQMVQLRVKQLQELAPLLTEEQRQKLAQGRPGHGRRSPRSS
;
A
#
# COMPACT_ATOMS: atom_id res chain seq x y z
N MET A 1 -0.31 28.43 -61.31
CA MET A 1 -0.79 27.46 -62.33
C MET A 1 -0.64 26.07 -61.71
N MET A 2 -1.74 25.44 -61.22
CA MET A 2 -2.55 24.41 -61.92
C MET A 2 -1.68 23.18 -62.24
N THR A 3 -1.90 21.94 -61.77
CA THR A 3 -3.10 21.10 -61.54
C THR A 3 -2.66 19.80 -60.81
N ARG A 4 -3.33 19.26 -59.75
CA ARG A 4 -4.40 18.21 -59.73
C ARG A 4 -4.17 17.04 -60.71
N ARG A 5 -4.38 15.74 -60.48
CA ARG A 5 -4.94 14.81 -59.46
C ARG A 5 -4.77 13.37 -60.04
N PHE A 6 -4.71 12.30 -59.24
CA PHE A 6 -5.30 10.94 -59.43
C PHE A 6 -4.89 10.10 -58.19
N ALA A 7 -5.71 9.87 -57.16
CA ALA A 7 -6.87 8.98 -57.04
C ALA A 7 -6.58 7.50 -57.30
N VAL A 8 -6.32 6.71 -56.26
CA VAL A 8 -6.84 5.33 -56.11
C VAL A 8 -7.13 5.07 -54.63
N LEU A 9 -8.41 4.79 -54.37
CA LEU A 9 -8.98 4.33 -53.11
C LEU A 9 -9.24 2.83 -53.28
N VAL A 10 -8.68 1.99 -52.41
CA VAL A 10 -9.18 0.62 -52.19
C VAL A 10 -9.35 0.45 -50.69
N VAL A 11 -10.62 0.49 -50.29
CA VAL A 11 -11.13 0.11 -48.98
C VAL A 11 -11.08 -1.41 -48.89
N THR A 12 -10.41 -1.95 -47.87
CA THR A 12 -10.71 -3.30 -47.36
C THR A 12 -10.66 -3.26 -45.84
N THR A 13 -11.86 -3.27 -45.27
CA THR A 13 -12.14 -3.47 -43.85
C THR A 13 -12.12 -4.97 -43.57
N ALA A 14 -11.26 -5.43 -42.67
CA ALA A 14 -11.41 -6.73 -42.03
C ALA A 14 -11.31 -6.52 -40.51
N LEU A 15 -12.47 -6.52 -39.86
CA LEU A 15 -12.59 -6.65 -38.41
C LEU A 15 -12.00 -8.00 -37.99
N LEU A 16 -11.01 -7.97 -37.12
CA LEU A 16 -10.65 -9.12 -36.28
C LEU A 16 -10.91 -8.75 -34.83
N VAL A 17 -12.11 -9.10 -34.38
CA VAL A 17 -12.47 -9.21 -32.96
C VAL A 17 -11.76 -10.43 -32.41
N SER A 18 -10.63 -10.24 -31.73
CA SER A 18 -10.04 -11.30 -30.89
C SER A 18 -10.55 -11.11 -29.47
N GLY A 19 -11.38 -12.06 -29.04
CA GLY A 19 -12.06 -12.07 -27.75
C GLY A 19 -11.08 -12.08 -26.58
N THR A 20 -11.40 -11.29 -25.57
CA THR A 20 -10.72 -11.23 -24.28
C THR A 20 -11.03 -12.49 -23.47
N VAL A 21 -10.04 -13.35 -23.24
CA VAL A 21 -10.13 -14.37 -22.19
C VAL A 21 -9.79 -13.69 -20.86
N ALA A 22 -10.78 -13.04 -20.26
CA ALA A 22 -10.69 -12.59 -18.88
C ALA A 22 -10.67 -13.85 -18.01
N TRP A 23 -9.52 -14.17 -17.42
CA TRP A 23 -9.45 -15.10 -16.30
C TRP A 23 -10.19 -14.45 -15.14
N ALA A 24 -11.47 -14.78 -15.00
CA ALA A 24 -12.23 -14.51 -13.81
C ALA A 24 -11.59 -15.30 -12.66
N ALA A 25 -10.78 -14.61 -11.86
CA ALA A 25 -10.51 -15.08 -10.52
C ALA A 25 -11.88 -15.27 -9.85
N ALA A 26 -12.22 -16.50 -9.50
CA ALA A 26 -13.42 -16.79 -8.74
C ALA A 26 -13.33 -16.02 -7.42
N ASP A 27 -14.01 -14.88 -7.36
CA ASP A 27 -14.40 -14.25 -6.10
C ASP A 27 -15.37 -15.22 -5.44
N ASP A 28 -14.88 -15.93 -4.43
CA ASP A 28 -15.69 -16.74 -3.55
C ASP A 28 -16.56 -15.79 -2.69
N PRO A 29 -17.87 -15.68 -2.92
CA PRO A 29 -18.72 -14.68 -2.29
C PRO A 29 -18.91 -14.91 -0.78
N ALA A 30 -18.41 -16.03 -0.25
CA ALA A 30 -18.49 -16.36 1.17
C ALA A 30 -17.27 -15.88 1.99
N ALA A 31 -16.19 -15.42 1.34
CA ALA A 31 -15.03 -14.90 2.05
C ALA A 31 -15.19 -13.38 2.28
N PRO A 32 -15.36 -12.89 3.52
CA PRO A 32 -15.43 -11.45 3.75
C PRO A 32 -14.15 -10.80 3.23
N PRO A 33 -14.24 -9.66 2.52
CA PRO A 33 -13.10 -9.01 1.90
C PRO A 33 -11.96 -8.85 2.91
N ARG A 34 -10.71 -9.05 2.46
CA ARG A 34 -9.52 -9.11 3.34
C ARG A 34 -9.38 -7.90 4.29
N HIS A 35 -9.95 -6.76 3.92
CA HIS A 35 -10.03 -5.54 4.73
C HIS A 35 -10.98 -5.65 5.93
N GLU A 36 -12.12 -6.32 5.80
CA GLU A 36 -13.08 -6.53 6.89
C GLU A 36 -12.50 -7.46 7.97
N ARG A 37 -11.79 -8.52 7.55
CA ARG A 37 -11.15 -9.47 8.47
C ARG A 37 -10.11 -8.79 9.38
N HIS A 38 -9.36 -7.80 8.88
CA HIS A 38 -8.37 -7.08 9.69
C HIS A 38 -9.00 -6.08 10.65
N GLY A 39 -10.07 -5.39 10.23
CA GLY A 39 -10.85 -4.50 11.08
C GLY A 39 -11.45 -5.22 12.28
N HIS A 40 -12.14 -6.34 12.03
CA HIS A 40 -12.75 -7.18 13.07
C HIS A 40 -11.75 -7.64 14.13
N LYS A 41 -10.57 -8.08 13.67
CA LYS A 41 -9.47 -8.54 14.53
C LYS A 41 -8.92 -7.44 15.44
N PHE A 42 -8.86 -6.21 14.95
CA PHE A 42 -8.40 -5.05 15.74
C PHE A 42 -9.45 -4.63 16.77
N GLN A 43 -10.72 -4.58 16.35
CA GLN A 43 -11.87 -4.30 17.21
C GLN A 43 -11.97 -5.29 18.38
N GLN A 44 -11.94 -6.59 18.10
CA GLN A 44 -12.00 -7.63 19.14
C GLN A 44 -10.79 -7.55 20.09
N TRP A 45 -9.60 -7.30 19.57
CA TRP A 45 -8.40 -7.23 20.40
C TRP A 45 -8.43 -6.03 21.36
N LEU A 46 -8.85 -4.85 20.93
CA LEU A 46 -8.94 -3.68 21.81
C LEU A 46 -10.29 -3.59 22.56
N GLY A 47 -11.28 -4.41 22.23
CA GLY A 47 -12.63 -4.27 22.77
C GLY A 47 -13.27 -2.94 22.37
N LEU A 48 -13.15 -2.56 21.09
CA LEU A 48 -13.72 -1.30 20.59
C LEU A 48 -15.23 -1.41 20.42
N THR A 49 -15.95 -0.36 20.78
CA THR A 49 -17.36 -0.20 20.39
C THR A 49 -17.48 0.01 18.88
N ASP A 50 -18.68 -0.18 18.33
CA ASP A 50 -18.93 0.05 16.91
C ASP A 50 -18.74 1.51 16.52
N ASP A 51 -19.09 2.45 17.41
CA ASP A 51 -18.87 3.88 17.22
C ASP A 51 -17.38 4.20 17.18
N GLN A 52 -16.60 3.69 18.14
CA GLN A 52 -15.14 3.84 18.14
C GLN A 52 -14.54 3.27 16.84
N MET A 53 -14.97 2.08 16.44
CA MET A 53 -14.47 1.44 15.22
C MET A 53 -14.83 2.25 13.96
N THR A 54 -16.02 2.83 13.90
CA THR A 54 -16.44 3.70 12.79
C THR A 54 -15.56 4.93 12.67
N GLN A 55 -15.30 5.62 13.78
CA GLN A 55 -14.42 6.79 13.81
C GLN A 55 -12.97 6.41 13.43
N ILE A 56 -12.48 5.27 13.91
CA ILE A 56 -11.15 4.76 13.57
C ILE A 56 -11.04 4.39 12.08
N ARG A 57 -12.09 3.85 11.46
CA ARG A 57 -12.10 3.57 10.01
C ARG A 57 -12.02 4.87 9.22
N ALA A 58 -12.81 5.88 9.57
CA ALA A 58 -12.78 7.18 8.91
C ALA A 58 -11.38 7.82 8.99
N LEU A 59 -10.75 7.77 10.18
CA LEU A 59 -9.38 8.23 10.38
C LEU A 59 -8.39 7.52 9.43
N ARG A 60 -8.46 6.18 9.36
CA ARG A 60 -7.57 5.38 8.51
C ARG A 60 -7.80 5.63 7.03
N GLN A 61 -9.04 5.80 6.60
CA GLN A 61 -9.40 6.07 5.21
C GLN A 61 -8.84 7.43 4.76
N ARG A 62 -8.94 8.45 5.60
CA ARG A 62 -8.39 9.79 5.32
C ARG A 62 -6.90 9.76 5.00
N ASP A 63 -6.12 8.96 5.74
CA ASP A 63 -4.66 8.91 5.56
C ASP A 63 -4.20 7.74 4.67
N ALA A 64 -5.12 6.92 4.16
CA ALA A 64 -4.79 5.67 3.46
C ALA A 64 -3.88 5.90 2.23
N GLU A 65 -4.15 6.96 1.48
CA GLU A 65 -3.38 7.27 0.28
C GLU A 65 -1.95 7.71 0.62
N ALA A 66 -1.77 8.53 1.66
CA ALA A 66 -0.44 8.94 2.13
C ALA A 66 0.40 7.71 2.56
N TRP A 67 -0.20 6.81 3.34
CA TRP A 67 0.44 5.54 3.72
C TRP A 67 0.82 4.69 2.51
N LYS A 68 -0.08 4.58 1.53
CA LYS A 68 0.14 3.80 0.31
C LYS A 68 1.28 4.38 -0.54
N GLN A 69 1.28 5.70 -0.74
CA GLN A 69 2.28 6.40 -1.53
C GLN A 69 3.67 6.30 -0.89
N THR A 70 3.81 6.71 0.37
CA THR A 70 5.10 6.63 1.09
C THR A 70 5.60 5.19 1.20
N GLY A 71 4.71 4.24 1.50
CA GLY A 71 5.08 2.83 1.57
C GLY A 71 5.53 2.24 0.23
N THR A 72 4.95 2.69 -0.88
CA THR A 72 5.34 2.25 -2.24
C THR A 72 6.65 2.88 -2.67
N ALA A 73 6.84 4.18 -2.42
CA ALA A 73 8.10 4.87 -2.65
C ALA A 73 9.24 4.23 -1.84
N LEU A 74 9.02 3.93 -0.56
CA LEU A 74 10.02 3.30 0.30
C LEU A 74 10.45 1.93 -0.23
N ARG A 75 9.49 1.08 -0.62
CA ARG A 75 9.80 -0.24 -1.21
C ARG A 75 10.61 -0.11 -2.49
N LYS A 76 10.26 0.84 -3.36
CA LYS A 76 10.98 1.12 -4.60
C LYS A 76 12.41 1.59 -4.32
N ALA A 77 12.58 2.58 -3.44
CA ALA A 77 13.89 3.11 -3.08
C ALA A 77 14.79 2.04 -2.43
N GLN A 78 14.22 1.14 -1.62
CA GLN A 78 14.96 0.01 -1.04
C GLN A 78 15.43 -1.00 -2.10
N SER A 79 14.60 -1.32 -3.10
CA SER A 79 15.00 -2.19 -4.21
C SER A 79 16.12 -1.54 -5.03
N GLU A 80 15.97 -0.27 -5.39
CA GLU A 80 16.98 0.48 -6.15
C GLU A 80 18.29 0.62 -5.37
N LEU A 81 18.24 0.83 -4.05
CA LEU A 81 19.43 0.85 -3.20
C LEU A 81 20.16 -0.50 -3.23
N ARG A 82 19.41 -1.60 -3.16
CA ARG A 82 19.98 -2.95 -3.23
C ARG A 82 20.64 -3.20 -4.59
N GLU A 83 19.98 -2.79 -5.67
CA GLU A 83 20.52 -2.90 -7.03
C GLU A 83 21.81 -2.08 -7.18
N LEU A 84 21.85 -0.84 -6.69
CA LEU A 84 23.06 -0.02 -6.72
C LEU A 84 24.19 -0.63 -5.89
N ALA A 85 23.90 -1.10 -4.68
CA ALA A 85 24.91 -1.66 -3.78
C ALA A 85 25.50 -2.99 -4.29
N LEU A 86 24.69 -3.83 -4.94
CA LEU A 86 25.14 -5.13 -5.45
C LEU A 86 25.60 -5.09 -6.91
N GLY A 87 25.11 -4.13 -7.69
CA GLY A 87 25.39 -3.97 -9.12
C GLY A 87 26.58 -3.06 -9.44
N GLY A 88 27.34 -2.62 -8.44
CA GLY A 88 28.52 -1.77 -8.65
C GLY A 88 28.22 -0.30 -8.91
N GLY A 89 27.13 0.23 -8.35
CA GLY A 89 26.84 1.66 -8.37
C GLY A 89 27.93 2.50 -7.70
N SER A 90 28.06 3.76 -8.10
CA SER A 90 29.03 4.68 -7.48
C SER A 90 28.68 4.96 -6.02
N ALA A 91 29.69 5.29 -5.21
CA ALA A 91 29.50 5.65 -3.80
C ALA A 91 28.48 6.79 -3.61
N ASP A 92 28.55 7.82 -4.48
CA ASP A 92 27.61 8.95 -4.44
C ASP A 92 26.17 8.53 -4.75
N ALA A 93 25.97 7.63 -5.72
CA ALA A 93 24.63 7.13 -6.06
C ALA A 93 24.03 6.30 -4.93
N ILE A 94 24.85 5.45 -4.29
CA ILE A 94 24.44 4.68 -3.11
C ILE A 94 24.07 5.61 -1.96
N GLN A 95 24.91 6.60 -1.67
CA GLN A 95 24.68 7.57 -0.58
C GLN A 95 23.42 8.41 -0.81
N ALA A 96 23.19 8.87 -2.04
CA ALA A 96 21.98 9.60 -2.40
C ALA A 96 20.72 8.74 -2.18
N LYS A 97 20.74 7.49 -2.66
CA LYS A 97 19.60 6.58 -2.50
C LYS A 97 19.38 6.17 -1.05
N GLN A 98 20.44 5.99 -0.26
CA GLN A 98 20.35 5.75 1.18
C GLN A 98 19.67 6.92 1.90
N THR A 99 20.00 8.15 1.53
CA THR A 99 19.37 9.36 2.08
C THR A 99 17.87 9.40 1.76
N GLU A 100 17.48 9.06 0.53
CA GLU A 100 16.07 8.95 0.14
C GLU A 100 15.30 7.92 0.97
N VAL A 101 15.90 6.73 1.18
CA VAL A 101 15.31 5.68 2.05
C VAL A 101 15.10 6.18 3.47
N GLN A 102 16.07 6.90 4.03
CA GLN A 102 15.96 7.48 5.38
C GLN A 102 14.84 8.52 5.47
N GLN A 103 14.71 9.39 4.46
CA GLN A 103 13.64 10.39 4.41
C GLN A 103 12.26 9.74 4.34
N LEU A 104 12.08 8.74 3.46
CA LEU A 104 10.81 8.01 3.32
C LEU A 104 10.46 7.23 4.60
N PHE A 105 11.45 6.64 5.26
CA PHE A 105 11.24 6.00 6.56
C PHE A 105 10.81 7.02 7.62
N GLY A 106 11.45 8.20 7.66
CA GLY A 106 11.06 9.30 8.53
C GLY A 106 9.60 9.73 8.33
N GLN A 107 9.15 9.84 7.07
CA GLN A 107 7.75 10.13 6.74
C GLN A 107 6.79 9.05 7.26
N MET A 108 7.15 7.77 7.16
CA MET A 108 6.34 6.68 7.71
C MET A 108 6.20 6.77 9.23
N VAL A 109 7.28 7.13 9.94
CA VAL A 109 7.24 7.36 11.39
C VAL A 109 6.35 8.55 11.73
N GLN A 110 6.46 9.65 10.99
CA GLN A 110 5.60 10.82 11.19
C GLN A 110 4.11 10.49 10.99
N LEU A 111 3.77 9.77 9.92
CA LEU A 111 2.39 9.29 9.68
C LEU A 111 1.91 8.38 10.83
N ARG A 112 2.80 7.51 11.35
CA ARG A 112 2.46 6.65 12.49
C ARG A 112 2.17 7.45 13.75
N VAL A 113 3.02 8.41 14.08
CA VAL A 113 2.88 9.26 15.27
C VAL A 113 1.60 10.09 15.16
N LYS A 114 1.36 10.73 14.02
CA LYS A 114 0.12 11.49 13.76
C LYS A 114 -1.12 10.62 13.99
N GLN A 115 -1.15 9.42 13.39
CA GLN A 115 -2.26 8.50 13.56
C GLN A 115 -2.44 8.09 15.03
N LEU A 116 -1.37 7.85 15.79
CA LEU A 116 -1.47 7.51 17.21
C LEU A 116 -2.03 8.67 18.04
N GLN A 117 -1.62 9.91 17.75
CA GLN A 117 -2.14 11.11 18.41
C GLN A 117 -3.64 11.30 18.17
N GLU A 118 -4.11 11.03 16.95
CA GLU A 118 -5.53 11.14 16.62
C GLU A 118 -6.38 9.96 17.08
N LEU A 119 -5.77 8.77 17.23
CA LEU A 119 -6.43 7.60 17.83
C LEU A 119 -6.58 7.73 19.35
N ALA A 120 -5.60 8.32 20.03
CA ALA A 120 -5.57 8.42 21.49
C ALA A 120 -6.86 8.93 22.15
N PRO A 121 -7.51 10.02 21.67
CA PRO A 121 -8.76 10.51 22.26
C PRO A 121 -9.97 9.60 21.99
N LEU A 122 -9.89 8.69 21.02
CA LEU A 122 -10.98 7.74 20.71
C LEU A 122 -10.97 6.51 21.61
N LEU A 123 -9.91 6.32 22.39
CA LEU A 123 -9.67 5.14 23.21
C LEU A 123 -9.82 5.46 24.70
N THR A 124 -10.24 4.48 25.48
CA THR A 124 -10.13 4.52 26.95
C THR A 124 -8.67 4.39 27.38
N GLU A 125 -8.37 4.70 28.64
CA GLU A 125 -7.02 4.55 29.19
C GLU A 125 -6.53 3.09 29.11
N GLU A 126 -7.38 2.13 29.48
CA GLU A 126 -7.08 0.70 29.37
C GLU A 126 -6.79 0.27 27.92
N GLN A 127 -7.57 0.79 26.95
CA GLN A 127 -7.36 0.52 25.53
C GLN A 127 -6.03 1.11 25.03
N ARG A 128 -5.64 2.30 25.49
CA ARG A 128 -4.33 2.90 25.17
C ARG A 128 -3.18 2.07 25.73
N GLN A 129 -3.28 1.62 26.98
CA GLN A 129 -2.27 0.77 27.59
C GLN A 129 -2.13 -0.57 26.84
N LYS A 130 -3.25 -1.19 26.47
CA LYS A 130 -3.26 -2.41 25.65
C LYS A 130 -2.65 -2.18 24.28
N LEU A 131 -2.91 -1.03 23.67
CA LEU A 131 -2.31 -0.63 22.39
C LEU A 131 -0.78 -0.48 22.50
N ALA A 132 -0.29 0.13 23.58
CA ALA A 132 1.14 0.37 23.84
C ALA A 132 1.92 -0.93 24.08
N GLN A 133 1.31 -1.93 24.72
CA GLN A 133 1.90 -3.26 24.91
C GLN A 133 2.06 -4.04 23.59
N GLY A 134 1.39 -3.59 22.53
CA GLY A 134 1.44 -4.20 21.21
C GLY A 134 0.56 -5.44 21.09
N ARG A 135 0.29 -5.85 19.86
CA ARG A 135 -0.57 -7.00 19.57
C ARG A 135 0.25 -8.31 19.65
N PRO A 136 -0.22 -9.33 20.39
CA PRO A 136 0.42 -10.65 20.40
C PRO A 136 0.53 -11.21 18.96
N GLY A 137 1.74 -11.64 18.57
CA GLY A 137 2.01 -12.20 17.23
C GLY A 137 2.47 -11.22 16.14
N HIS A 138 2.61 -9.91 16.43
CA HIS A 138 3.27 -8.96 15.53
C HIS A 138 4.74 -8.66 15.86
N GLY A 139 5.24 -9.16 16.99
CA GLY A 139 6.66 -9.22 17.31
C GLY A 139 7.05 -10.67 17.58
N ARG A 140 8.17 -11.12 16.98
CA ARG A 140 8.70 -12.51 16.98
C ARG A 140 8.08 -13.43 15.93
N ARG A 141 8.56 -13.25 14.70
CA ARG A 141 8.68 -14.38 13.75
C ARG A 141 9.71 -15.32 14.37
N SER A 142 9.29 -16.41 15.00
CA SER A 142 10.20 -17.43 15.51
C SER A 142 11.15 -17.86 14.37
N PRO A 143 12.46 -18.08 14.64
CA PRO A 143 13.36 -18.60 13.62
C PRO A 143 12.79 -19.94 13.16
N ARG A 144 12.55 -20.07 11.86
CA ARG A 144 12.15 -21.34 11.27
C ARG A 144 13.40 -22.23 11.31
N SER A 145 13.48 -23.12 12.29
CA SER A 145 14.51 -24.16 12.32
C SER A 145 14.42 -24.95 11.01
N SER A 146 15.54 -24.99 10.29
CA SER A 146 15.69 -25.78 9.06
C SER A 146 15.82 -27.26 9.40
#